data_AF-A0A9W9S2I8-F1
#
_entry.id   AF-A0A9W9S2I8-F1
#
_cell.length_a   1.000
_cell.length_b   1.000
_cell.length_c   1.000
_cell.angle_alpha   90.00
_cell.angle_beta   90.00
_cell.angle_gamma   90.00
#
_symmetry.space_group_name_H-M   'P 1'
#
loop_
_entity.id
_entity.type
_entity.pdbx_description
1 polymer ?
#
loop_
_entity_poly.entity_id
_entity_poly.type
_entity_poly.pdbx_seq_one_letter_code
_entity_poly.pdbx_strand_id
1 'polypeptide(L)'
;MNSTTCVIEANPDVSGTGIRASIYALCLGGTLVSYFLRVFSPGEDEEEFSRGVSSALGMQGLALLCTAIYQTFRNELTLFHAICVVHLLALLGLNLISKGRYAGFGPWRLWFFALIQVISLGAFIAFNVYLWVTAPHFGSQPACNPDTVYVVFGVSIHATSPVFRYIILGTLGASAAGFILVFTCMLPCICGAWIRRRRDSQGNGGLARKRGCTKWFIQTSTSADHQSNHQREELAGQVLLNFTLNRAAYIGLCIYLIVSLEQTIQRNTLDPQEKGWTFGQVIAIFLLLGVANELLNVVLASWDRRIGHEAGSQELAQVRPASSSAASRNSLC
;
A
#
# COMPACT_ATOMS: atom_id res chain seq x y z
N MET A 1 20.63 44.39 -11.22
CA MET A 1 21.13 43.03 -10.96
C MET A 1 20.31 42.11 -11.85
N ASN A 2 20.92 41.52 -12.88
CA ASN A 2 20.22 40.54 -13.72
C ASN A 2 19.86 39.36 -12.82
N SER A 3 18.56 39.17 -12.53
CA SER A 3 18.07 37.95 -11.92
C SER A 3 18.33 36.82 -12.91
N THR A 4 19.51 36.22 -12.84
CA THR A 4 19.80 34.93 -13.45
C THR A 4 18.79 33.97 -12.86
N THR A 5 17.83 33.55 -13.67
CA THR A 5 16.81 32.57 -13.30
C THR A 5 17.52 31.37 -12.70
N CYS A 6 17.19 31.00 -11.46
CA CYS A 6 17.77 29.81 -10.85
C CYS A 6 17.43 28.59 -11.72
N VAL A 7 18.44 27.79 -12.06
CA VAL A 7 18.29 26.50 -12.73
C VAL A 7 18.71 25.42 -11.74
N ILE A 8 17.78 24.53 -11.42
CA ILE A 8 18.00 23.43 -10.48
C ILE A 8 18.78 22.31 -11.19
N GLU A 9 19.89 21.88 -10.59
CA GLU A 9 20.73 20.78 -11.10
C GLU A 9 19.96 19.46 -11.18
N ALA A 10 20.15 18.71 -12.27
CA ALA A 10 19.44 17.47 -12.52
C ALA A 10 19.88 16.33 -11.59
N ASN A 11 18.91 15.56 -11.10
CA ASN A 11 19.12 14.28 -10.42
C ASN A 11 18.06 13.26 -10.89
N PRO A 12 18.22 12.75 -12.12
CA PRO A 12 17.28 11.82 -12.76
C PRO A 12 17.17 10.46 -12.05
N ASP A 13 18.11 10.12 -11.17
CA ASP A 13 18.05 8.89 -10.35
C ASP A 13 17.12 9.04 -9.13
N VAL A 14 16.59 10.23 -8.88
CA VAL A 14 15.69 10.51 -7.75
C VAL A 14 14.30 10.92 -8.23
N SER A 15 14.22 11.92 -9.11
CA SER A 15 12.94 12.42 -9.63
C SER A 15 12.69 12.05 -11.08
N GLY A 16 13.55 11.26 -11.70
CA GLY A 16 13.46 11.03 -13.13
C GLY A 16 12.25 10.22 -13.60
N THR A 17 11.96 10.35 -14.89
CA THR A 17 10.71 9.88 -15.52
C THR A 17 10.44 8.41 -15.29
N GLY A 18 11.44 7.52 -15.41
CA GLY A 18 11.25 6.08 -15.21
C GLY A 18 10.87 5.70 -13.77
N ILE A 19 11.44 6.37 -12.77
CA ILE A 19 11.11 6.15 -11.36
C ILE A 19 9.67 6.59 -11.10
N ARG A 20 9.30 7.79 -11.53
CA ARG A 20 7.92 8.30 -11.39
C ARG A 20 6.92 7.39 -12.09
N ALA A 21 7.18 7.02 -13.34
CA ALA A 21 6.30 6.13 -14.10
C ALA A 21 6.11 4.76 -13.42
N SER A 22 7.18 4.18 -12.87
CA SER A 22 7.11 2.92 -12.12
C SER A 22 6.24 3.05 -10.87
N ILE A 23 6.45 4.10 -10.08
CA ILE A 23 5.66 4.37 -8.87
C ILE A 23 4.19 4.61 -9.22
N TYR A 24 3.90 5.39 -10.27
CA TYR A 24 2.53 5.65 -10.71
C TYR A 24 1.82 4.38 -11.17
N ALA A 25 2.53 3.55 -11.95
CA ALA A 25 2.01 2.26 -12.41
C ALA A 25 1.70 1.32 -11.24
N LEU A 26 2.56 1.25 -10.23
CA LEU A 26 2.32 0.41 -9.05
C LEU A 26 1.18 0.91 -8.18
N CYS A 27 1.16 2.20 -7.85
CA CYS A 27 0.13 2.77 -6.98
C CYS A 27 -1.26 2.70 -7.60
N LEU A 28 -1.41 3.12 -8.87
CA LEU A 28 -2.69 3.10 -9.57
C LEU A 28 -3.04 1.70 -10.06
N GLY A 29 -2.13 1.06 -10.79
CA GLY A 29 -2.35 -0.27 -11.37
C GLY A 29 -2.58 -1.32 -10.30
N GLY A 30 -1.79 -1.32 -9.23
CA GLY A 30 -1.98 -2.23 -8.10
C GLY A 30 -3.35 -2.08 -7.44
N THR A 31 -3.83 -0.85 -7.28
CA THR A 31 -5.15 -0.60 -6.67
C THR A 31 -6.29 -0.99 -7.61
N LEU A 32 -6.21 -0.62 -8.89
CA LEU A 32 -7.21 -0.95 -9.90
C LEU A 32 -7.32 -2.46 -10.11
N VAL A 33 -6.19 -3.15 -10.27
CA VAL A 33 -6.17 -4.61 -10.43
C VAL A 33 -6.70 -5.31 -9.19
N SER A 34 -6.31 -4.88 -7.98
CA SER A 34 -6.87 -5.44 -6.74
C SER A 34 -8.38 -5.26 -6.66
N TYR A 35 -8.90 -4.11 -7.10
CA TYR A 35 -10.33 -3.86 -7.17
C TYR A 35 -11.03 -4.81 -8.17
N PHE A 36 -10.51 -4.94 -9.39
CA PHE A 36 -11.07 -5.84 -10.40
C PHE A 36 -11.01 -7.31 -9.98
N LEU A 37 -9.90 -7.77 -9.39
CA LEU A 37 -9.77 -9.13 -8.87
C LEU A 37 -10.83 -9.40 -7.81
N ARG A 38 -11.09 -8.47 -6.90
CA ARG A 38 -12.14 -8.65 -5.89
C ARG A 38 -13.54 -8.73 -6.50
N VAL A 39 -13.81 -7.97 -7.56
CA VAL A 39 -15.12 -7.96 -8.23
C VAL A 39 -15.34 -9.23 -9.06
N PHE A 40 -14.32 -9.71 -9.78
CA PHE A 40 -14.45 -10.84 -10.72
C PHE A 40 -14.05 -12.20 -10.16
N SER A 41 -13.12 -12.24 -9.21
CA SER A 41 -12.58 -13.46 -8.58
C SER A 41 -12.34 -13.22 -7.07
N PRO A 42 -13.42 -13.02 -6.28
CA PRO A 42 -13.28 -12.82 -4.85
C PRO A 42 -12.70 -14.08 -4.18
N GLY A 43 -11.55 -13.96 -3.52
CA GLY A 43 -10.89 -15.09 -2.88
C GLY A 43 -9.41 -14.87 -2.63
N GLU A 44 -8.65 -15.97 -2.61
CA GLU A 44 -7.21 -15.98 -2.29
C GLU A 44 -6.37 -15.13 -3.28
N ASP A 45 -6.80 -15.03 -4.55
CA ASP A 45 -6.04 -14.33 -5.59
C ASP A 45 -5.82 -12.84 -5.32
N GLU A 46 -6.85 -12.14 -4.79
CA GLU A 46 -6.74 -10.71 -4.46
C GLU A 46 -5.74 -10.49 -3.34
N GLU A 47 -5.75 -11.37 -2.34
CA GLU A 47 -4.83 -11.28 -1.21
C GLU A 47 -3.38 -11.53 -1.63
N GLU A 48 -3.14 -12.49 -2.52
CA GLU A 48 -1.80 -12.79 -3.02
C GLU A 48 -1.24 -11.66 -3.88
N PHE A 49 -2.04 -11.13 -4.81
CA PHE A 49 -1.63 -10.00 -5.64
C PHE A 49 -1.43 -8.73 -4.80
N SER A 50 -2.39 -8.37 -3.94
CA SER A 50 -2.29 -7.17 -3.10
C SER A 50 -1.09 -7.25 -2.16
N ARG A 51 -0.73 -8.46 -1.69
CA ARG A 51 0.50 -8.71 -0.93
C ARG A 51 1.76 -8.45 -1.75
N GLY A 52 1.83 -8.98 -2.98
CA GLY A 52 2.98 -8.75 -3.89
C GLY A 52 3.19 -7.27 -4.15
N VAL A 53 2.12 -6.56 -4.52
CA VAL A 53 2.12 -5.10 -4.73
C VAL A 53 2.56 -4.34 -3.47
N SER A 54 1.96 -4.65 -2.31
CA SER A 54 2.30 -3.96 -1.05
C SER A 54 3.76 -4.15 -0.66
N SER A 55 4.31 -5.36 -0.87
CA SER A 55 5.72 -5.64 -0.60
C SER A 55 6.65 -4.88 -1.56
N ALA A 56 6.29 -4.79 -2.84
CA ALA A 56 7.07 -4.05 -3.83
C ALA A 56 7.07 -2.54 -3.52
N LEU A 57 5.90 -1.97 -3.23
CA LEU A 57 5.76 -0.56 -2.83
C LEU A 57 6.56 -0.25 -1.56
N GLY A 58 6.47 -1.11 -0.54
CA GLY A 58 7.22 -0.93 0.72
C GLY A 58 8.74 -0.99 0.51
N MET A 59 9.23 -1.92 -0.31
CA MET A 59 10.65 -2.04 -0.62
C MET A 59 11.16 -0.81 -1.39
N GLN A 60 10.42 -0.36 -2.41
CA GLN A 60 10.76 0.84 -3.18
C GLN A 60 10.74 2.09 -2.30
N GLY A 61 9.74 2.21 -1.42
CA GLY A 61 9.64 3.33 -0.48
C GLY A 61 10.82 3.38 0.49
N LEU A 62 11.21 2.24 1.06
CA LEU A 62 12.37 2.17 1.94
C LEU A 62 13.67 2.51 1.19
N ALA A 63 13.86 1.97 -0.02
CA ALA A 63 15.02 2.26 -0.84
C ALA A 63 15.11 3.77 -1.14
N LEU A 64 14.00 4.39 -1.56
CA LEU A 64 13.95 5.81 -1.86
C LEU A 64 14.22 6.69 -0.62
N LEU A 65 13.69 6.31 0.55
CA LEU A 65 13.96 7.00 1.81
C LEU A 65 15.44 6.92 2.20
N CYS A 66 16.03 5.73 2.12
CA CYS A 66 17.46 5.54 2.40
C CYS A 66 18.33 6.35 1.44
N THR A 67 18.02 6.35 0.14
CA THR A 67 18.74 7.14 -0.87
C THR A 67 18.65 8.63 -0.58
N ALA A 68 17.46 9.15 -0.24
CA ALA A 68 17.31 10.57 0.07
C ALA A 68 18.04 10.98 1.33
N ILE A 69 18.00 10.16 2.39
CA ILE A 69 18.76 10.40 3.61
C ILE A 69 20.27 10.43 3.29
N TYR A 70 20.76 9.44 2.54
CA TYR A 70 22.16 9.35 2.14
C TYR A 70 22.63 10.58 1.35
N GLN A 71 21.89 10.96 0.29
CA GLN A 71 22.24 12.11 -0.54
C GLN A 71 22.09 13.45 0.22
N THR A 72 21.16 13.54 1.17
CA THR A 72 21.02 14.72 2.04
C THR A 72 22.26 14.90 2.92
N PHE A 73 22.78 13.84 3.53
CA PHE A 73 24.01 13.92 4.33
C PHE A 73 25.25 14.30 3.51
N ARG A 74 25.23 14.01 2.20
CA ARG A 74 26.29 14.40 1.27
C ARG A 74 26.15 15.81 0.71
N ASN A 75 25.05 16.52 1.04
CA ASN A 75 24.67 17.78 0.39
C ASN A 75 24.60 17.66 -1.14
N GLU A 76 24.22 16.51 -1.66
CA GLU A 76 24.07 16.25 -3.11
C GLU A 76 22.59 16.40 -3.55
N LEU A 77 21.66 16.44 -2.60
CA LEU A 77 20.22 16.56 -2.86
C LEU A 77 19.76 18.02 -2.79
N THR A 78 19.13 18.54 -3.85
CA THR A 78 18.51 19.88 -3.80
C THR A 78 17.16 19.86 -3.07
N LEU A 79 16.67 21.03 -2.64
CA LEU A 79 15.35 21.16 -2.00
C LEU A 79 14.23 20.60 -2.88
N PHE A 80 14.25 20.92 -4.18
CA PHE A 80 13.29 20.43 -5.15
C PHE A 80 13.25 18.90 -5.22
N HIS A 81 14.41 18.25 -5.31
CA HIS A 81 14.50 16.80 -5.36
C HIS A 81 14.01 16.15 -4.07
N ALA A 82 14.34 16.74 -2.92
CA ALA A 82 13.84 16.26 -1.63
C ALA A 82 12.31 16.37 -1.51
N ILE A 83 11.70 17.45 -2.01
CA ILE A 83 10.24 17.60 -2.08
C ILE A 83 9.62 16.53 -2.98
N CYS A 84 10.24 16.25 -4.13
CA CYS A 84 9.80 15.18 -5.03
C CYS A 84 9.88 13.81 -4.34
N VAL A 85 10.96 13.52 -3.61
CA VAL A 85 11.07 12.28 -2.83
C VAL A 85 9.98 12.17 -1.79
N VAL A 86 9.75 13.23 -1.01
CA VAL A 86 8.67 13.22 0.00
C VAL A 86 7.31 12.94 -0.65
N HIS A 87 7.06 13.47 -1.85
CA HIS A 87 5.85 13.18 -2.63
C HIS A 87 5.75 11.73 -3.06
N LEU A 88 6.83 11.20 -3.62
CA LEU A 88 6.89 9.81 -4.08
C LEU A 88 6.76 8.84 -2.90
N LEU A 89 7.36 9.15 -1.75
CA LEU A 89 7.19 8.37 -0.52
C LEU A 89 5.76 8.43 0.01
N ALA A 90 5.07 9.57 -0.12
CA ALA A 90 3.65 9.68 0.22
C ALA A 90 2.77 8.81 -0.70
N LEU A 91 3.12 8.69 -1.99
CA LEU A 91 2.44 7.79 -2.94
C LEU A 91 2.68 6.31 -2.64
N LEU A 92 3.93 5.93 -2.40
CA LEU A 92 4.33 4.55 -2.11
C LEU A 92 3.74 4.05 -0.78
N GLY A 93 3.67 4.95 0.21
CA GLY A 93 3.37 4.61 1.59
C GLY A 93 4.48 3.77 2.22
N LEU A 94 4.52 3.74 3.56
CA LEU A 94 5.42 2.89 4.31
C LEU A 94 4.61 1.72 4.86
N ASN A 95 4.34 0.70 4.05
CA ASN A 95 3.69 -0.52 4.50
C ASN A 95 4.67 -1.70 4.39
N LEU A 96 5.52 -1.88 5.41
CA LEU A 96 6.48 -3.00 5.46
C LEU A 96 5.89 -4.26 6.11
N ILE A 97 4.59 -4.27 6.38
CA ILE A 97 3.92 -5.42 6.99
C ILE A 97 3.72 -6.50 5.92
N SER A 98 4.61 -7.49 5.92
CA SER A 98 4.47 -8.72 5.15
C SER A 98 3.19 -9.47 5.59
N LYS A 99 2.10 -9.33 4.83
CA LYS A 99 0.85 -10.13 4.96
C LYS A 99 1.01 -11.56 4.40
N GLY A 100 2.14 -12.22 4.66
CA GLY A 100 2.48 -13.52 4.11
C GLY A 100 1.81 -14.70 4.83
N ARG A 101 1.73 -15.85 4.14
CA ARG A 101 1.35 -17.18 4.69
C ARG A 101 2.18 -17.60 5.93
N TYR A 102 3.30 -16.92 6.17
CA TYR A 102 4.14 -17.12 7.34
C TYR A 102 3.77 -16.27 8.57
N ALA A 103 2.61 -15.58 8.56
CA ALA A 103 2.09 -14.83 9.70
C ALA A 103 1.93 -15.70 10.97
N GLY A 104 1.91 -17.03 10.84
CA GLY A 104 1.84 -17.97 11.95
C GLY A 104 3.15 -18.18 12.73
N PHE A 105 4.31 -17.71 12.25
CA PHE A 105 5.60 -18.05 12.85
C PHE A 105 6.10 -16.99 13.84
N GLY A 106 5.63 -17.11 15.08
CA GLY A 106 6.31 -16.67 16.30
C GLY A 106 6.25 -15.17 16.63
N PRO A 107 6.20 -14.81 17.94
CA PRO A 107 6.17 -13.41 18.38
C PRO A 107 7.40 -12.61 17.92
N TRP A 108 8.56 -13.24 17.78
CA TRP A 108 9.81 -12.59 17.36
C TRP A 108 9.74 -11.95 15.98
N ARG A 109 9.10 -12.62 15.01
CA ARG A 109 8.96 -12.09 13.65
C ARG A 109 8.03 -10.88 13.60
N LEU A 110 6.94 -10.93 14.37
CA LEU A 110 6.03 -9.80 14.52
C LEU A 110 6.76 -8.58 15.11
N TRP A 111 7.52 -8.79 16.19
CA TRP A 111 8.33 -7.73 16.79
C TRP A 111 9.38 -7.18 15.83
N PHE A 112 10.03 -8.03 15.05
CA PHE A 112 11.01 -7.60 14.03
C PHE A 112 10.39 -6.70 12.96
N PHE A 113 9.27 -7.11 12.37
CA PHE A 113 8.58 -6.27 11.37
C PHE A 113 8.02 -4.99 11.98
N ALA A 114 7.45 -5.07 13.19
CA ALA A 114 6.97 -3.89 13.90
C ALA A 114 8.12 -2.91 14.18
N LEU A 115 9.28 -3.40 14.60
CA LEU A 115 10.48 -2.59 14.82
C LEU A 115 10.94 -1.91 13.54
N ILE A 116 11.10 -2.66 12.43
CA ILE A 116 11.49 -2.09 11.13
C ILE A 116 10.48 -1.03 10.68
N GLN A 117 9.19 -1.31 10.83
CA GLN A 117 8.12 -0.37 10.47
C GLN A 117 8.20 0.92 11.30
N VAL A 118 8.40 0.81 12.62
CA VAL A 118 8.53 1.97 13.52
C VAL A 118 9.79 2.78 13.19
N ILE A 119 10.92 2.11 12.94
CA ILE A 119 12.18 2.77 12.55
C ILE A 119 11.99 3.51 11.22
N SER A 120 11.39 2.85 10.22
CA SER A 120 11.19 3.44 8.88
C SER A 120 10.24 4.63 8.93
N LEU A 121 9.13 4.51 9.68
CA LEU A 121 8.20 5.62 9.89
C LEU A 121 8.85 6.77 10.65
N GLY A 122 9.62 6.46 11.71
CA GLY A 122 10.37 7.45 12.47
C GLY A 122 11.39 8.19 11.60
N ALA A 123 12.15 7.46 10.79
CA ALA A 123 13.11 8.04 9.85
C ALA A 123 12.43 8.94 8.80
N PHE A 124 11.27 8.52 8.28
CA PHE A 124 10.49 9.33 7.34
C PHE A 124 9.99 10.63 7.98
N ILE A 125 9.41 10.57 9.18
CA ILE A 125 8.93 11.75 9.90
C ILE A 125 10.12 12.68 10.21
N ALA A 126 11.22 12.13 10.73
CA ALA A 126 12.42 12.91 11.05
C ALA A 126 13.01 13.59 9.80
N PHE A 127 13.09 12.87 8.69
CA PHE A 127 13.55 13.41 7.40
C PHE A 127 12.66 14.57 6.92
N ASN A 128 11.33 14.40 6.99
CA ASN A 128 10.39 15.44 6.63
C ASN A 128 10.52 16.67 7.53
N VAL A 129 10.58 16.48 8.85
CA VAL A 129 10.77 17.60 9.79
C VAL A 129 12.08 18.32 9.48
N TYR A 130 13.18 17.59 9.29
CA TYR A 130 14.47 18.17 8.92
C TYR A 130 14.37 18.98 7.62
N LEU A 131 13.78 18.42 6.56
CA LEU A 131 13.58 19.08 5.27
C LEU A 131 12.83 20.41 5.43
N TRP A 132 11.67 20.41 6.10
CA TRP A 132 10.84 21.61 6.20
C TRP A 132 11.38 22.64 7.20
N VAL A 133 12.09 22.22 8.25
CA VAL A 133 12.80 23.13 9.16
C VAL A 133 13.99 23.80 8.46
N THR A 134 14.69 23.09 7.59
CA THR A 134 15.89 23.60 6.91
C THR A 134 15.63 24.11 5.49
N ALA A 135 14.38 24.08 5.01
CA ALA A 135 14.01 24.42 3.63
C ALA A 135 14.69 25.69 3.05
N PRO A 136 14.83 26.83 3.76
CA PRO A 136 15.51 28.00 3.20
C PRO A 136 16.99 27.78 2.84
N HIS A 137 17.67 26.88 3.53
CA HIS A 137 19.11 26.62 3.40
C HIS A 137 19.42 25.14 3.15
N PHE A 138 18.44 24.37 2.68
CA PHE A 138 18.58 22.95 2.42
C PHE A 138 19.35 22.68 1.13
N GLY A 139 20.19 21.64 1.14
CA GLY A 139 20.75 21.03 -0.06
C GLY A 139 21.97 21.73 -0.67
N SER A 140 22.36 21.27 -1.86
CA SER A 140 23.52 21.78 -2.62
C SER A 140 23.35 23.22 -3.13
N GLN A 141 22.11 23.67 -3.34
CA GLN A 141 21.79 24.94 -4.00
C GLN A 141 20.89 25.85 -3.15
N PRO A 142 21.34 26.32 -1.97
CA PRO A 142 20.50 27.10 -1.07
C PRO A 142 20.03 28.43 -1.67
N ALA A 143 20.79 29.02 -2.59
CA ALA A 143 20.43 30.25 -3.30
C ALA A 143 19.16 30.09 -4.17
N CYS A 144 18.86 28.87 -4.60
CA CYS A 144 17.72 28.51 -5.45
C CYS A 144 16.45 28.16 -4.68
N ASN A 145 16.56 27.95 -3.37
CA ASN A 145 15.43 27.54 -2.53
C ASN A 145 14.27 28.55 -2.50
N PRO A 146 14.49 29.89 -2.49
CA PRO A 146 13.40 30.86 -2.54
C PRO A 146 12.52 30.74 -3.80
N ASP A 147 13.13 30.36 -4.92
CA ASP A 147 12.44 30.21 -6.22
C ASP A 147 11.79 28.84 -6.39
N THR A 148 12.04 27.90 -5.47
CA THR A 148 11.45 26.56 -5.54
C THR A 148 9.95 26.63 -5.25
N VAL A 149 9.15 26.29 -6.25
CA VAL A 149 7.69 26.28 -6.19
C VAL A 149 7.20 24.89 -5.83
N TYR A 150 6.22 24.82 -4.94
CA TYR A 150 5.49 23.63 -4.60
C TYR A 150 4.00 23.84 -4.90
N VAL A 151 3.36 22.85 -5.52
CA VAL A 151 1.98 22.98 -5.99
C VAL A 151 1.03 22.28 -5.04
N VAL A 152 -0.01 23.00 -4.60
CA VAL A 152 -1.10 22.48 -3.77
C VAL A 152 -2.42 22.86 -4.42
N PHE A 153 -3.26 21.87 -4.75
CA PHE A 153 -4.54 22.09 -5.45
C PHE A 153 -4.43 22.98 -6.69
N GLY A 154 -3.34 22.85 -7.46
CA GLY A 154 -3.09 23.65 -8.66
C GLY A 154 -2.52 25.04 -8.43
N VAL A 155 -2.46 25.50 -7.18
CA VAL A 155 -1.89 26.79 -6.78
C VAL A 155 -0.39 26.64 -6.51
N SER A 156 0.38 27.59 -7.01
CA SER A 156 1.84 27.64 -6.83
C SER A 156 2.17 28.37 -5.53
N ILE A 157 2.88 27.69 -4.63
CA ILE A 157 3.29 28.22 -3.32
C ILE A 157 4.80 28.05 -3.20
N HIS A 158 5.52 29.09 -2.78
CA HIS A 158 6.96 28.97 -2.52
C HIS A 158 7.22 28.01 -1.36
N ALA A 159 8.08 27.02 -1.57
CA ALA A 159 8.40 26.00 -0.57
C ALA A 159 9.03 26.58 0.71
N THR A 160 9.68 27.74 0.58
CA THR A 160 10.32 28.47 1.69
C THR A 160 9.35 29.35 2.49
N SER A 161 8.10 29.51 2.03
CA SER A 161 7.10 30.33 2.70
C SER A 161 6.87 29.87 4.16
N PRO A 162 6.95 30.76 5.15
CA PRO A 162 6.87 30.39 6.55
C PRO A 162 5.52 29.76 6.91
N VAL A 163 4.42 30.34 6.41
CA VAL A 163 3.06 29.83 6.67
C VAL A 163 2.92 28.41 6.16
N PHE A 164 3.37 28.17 4.93
CA PHE A 164 3.27 26.85 4.30
C PHE A 164 4.08 25.80 5.08
N ARG A 165 5.31 26.14 5.48
CA ARG A 165 6.18 25.28 6.29
C ARG A 165 5.57 24.92 7.63
N TYR A 166 5.00 25.90 8.36
CA TYR A 166 4.36 25.63 9.65
C TYR A 166 3.10 24.78 9.52
N ILE A 167 2.33 24.93 8.43
CA ILE A 167 1.18 24.06 8.16
C ILE A 167 1.64 22.60 7.98
N ILE A 168 2.69 22.37 7.19
CA ILE A 168 3.23 21.02 6.98
C ILE A 168 3.80 20.45 8.28
N LEU A 169 4.63 21.22 9.01
CA LEU A 169 5.19 20.80 10.29
C LEU A 169 4.10 20.50 11.32
N GLY A 170 3.05 21.32 11.38
CA GLY A 170 1.89 21.08 12.23
C GLY A 170 1.14 19.80 11.85
N THR A 171 0.95 19.55 10.56
CA THR A 171 0.30 18.32 10.05
C THR A 171 1.14 17.08 10.37
N LEU A 172 2.46 17.13 10.17
CA LEU A 172 3.38 16.06 10.54
C LEU A 172 3.38 15.81 12.05
N GLY A 173 3.43 16.87 12.85
CA GLY A 173 3.36 16.79 14.32
C GLY A 173 2.05 16.16 14.81
N ALA A 174 0.91 16.57 14.24
CA ALA A 174 -0.39 15.99 14.56
C ALA A 174 -0.46 14.50 14.18
N SER A 175 0.07 14.13 13.00
CA SER A 175 0.13 12.73 12.58
C SER A 175 0.98 11.88 13.52
N ALA A 176 2.16 12.36 13.91
CA ALA A 176 3.05 11.68 14.85
C ALA A 176 2.41 11.52 16.23
N ALA A 177 1.76 12.58 16.75
CA ALA A 177 1.03 12.54 18.01
C ALA A 177 -0.13 11.53 17.96
N GLY A 178 -0.88 11.48 16.85
CA GLY A 178 -1.92 10.49 16.62
C GLY A 178 -1.39 9.06 16.67
N PHE A 179 -0.25 8.79 16.01
CA PHE A 179 0.40 7.48 16.08
C PHE A 179 0.82 7.11 17.50
N ILE A 180 1.46 8.03 18.22
CA ILE A 180 1.88 7.80 19.62
C ILE A 180 0.66 7.49 20.50
N LEU A 181 -0.42 8.25 20.36
CA LEU A 181 -1.67 8.02 21.09
C LEU A 181 -2.25 6.64 20.81
N VAL A 182 -2.34 6.23 19.54
CA VAL A 182 -2.83 4.89 19.17
C VAL A 182 -1.95 3.79 19.78
N PHE A 183 -0.62 3.91 19.67
CA PHE A 183 0.30 2.91 20.22
C PHE A 183 0.22 2.82 21.75
N THR A 184 0.19 3.96 22.43
CA THR A 184 0.07 4.02 23.90
C THR A 184 -1.26 3.49 24.40
N CYS A 185 -2.38 3.74 23.72
CA CYS A 185 -3.68 3.17 24.06
C CYS A 185 -3.76 1.65 23.79
N MET A 186 -3.08 1.15 22.74
CA MET A 186 -3.11 -0.27 22.37
C MET A 186 -2.19 -1.14 23.24
N LEU A 187 -1.09 -0.60 23.74
CA LEU A 187 -0.10 -1.31 24.57
C LEU A 187 -0.72 -2.01 25.80
N PRO A 188 -1.56 -1.35 26.65
CA PRO A 188 -2.22 -1.99 27.78
C PRO A 188 -3.14 -3.15 27.37
N CYS A 189 -3.85 -3.03 26.25
CA CYS A 189 -4.73 -4.08 25.74
C CYS A 189 -3.92 -5.33 25.35
N ILE A 190 -2.78 -5.13 24.69
CA ILE A 190 -1.88 -6.22 24.29
C ILE A 190 -1.24 -6.86 25.52
N CYS A 191 -0.72 -6.06 26.45
CA CYS A 191 -0.13 -6.54 27.70
C CYS A 191 -1.15 -7.33 28.54
N GLY A 192 -2.38 -6.83 28.68
CA GLY A 192 -3.45 -7.52 29.39
C GLY A 192 -3.84 -8.86 28.74
N ALA A 193 -3.94 -8.90 27.41
CA ALA A 193 -4.19 -10.14 26.67
C ALA A 193 -3.03 -11.15 26.80
N TRP A 194 -1.79 -10.67 26.80
CA TRP A 194 -0.60 -11.50 26.96
C TRP A 194 -0.51 -12.11 28.36
N ILE A 195 -0.73 -11.31 29.41
CA ILE A 195 -0.76 -11.79 30.81
C ILE A 195 -1.85 -12.84 31.00
N ARG A 196 -3.06 -12.60 30.45
CA ARG A 196 -4.16 -13.58 30.51
C ARG A 196 -3.79 -14.91 29.86
N ARG A 197 -3.19 -14.89 28.66
CA ARG A 197 -2.69 -16.10 27.99
C ARG A 197 -1.62 -16.84 28.80
N ARG A 198 -0.70 -16.11 29.43
CA ARG A 198 0.36 -16.73 30.24
C ARG A 198 -0.22 -17.41 31.49
N ARG A 199 -1.20 -16.78 32.14
CA ARG A 199 -1.92 -17.36 33.28
C ARG A 199 -2.69 -18.63 32.91
N ASP A 200 -3.40 -18.61 31.77
CA ASP A 200 -4.11 -19.79 31.27
C ASP A 200 -3.16 -20.93 30.90
N SER A 201 -1.96 -20.63 30.38
CA SER A 201 -0.95 -21.64 30.03
C SER A 201 -0.31 -22.31 31.23
N GLN A 202 -0.30 -21.67 32.40
CA GLN A 202 0.29 -22.23 33.63
C GLN A 202 -0.71 -23.01 34.49
N GLY A 203 -2.02 -22.86 34.21
CA GLY A 203 -3.11 -23.28 35.11
C GLY A 203 -3.73 -24.66 34.87
N ASN A 204 -3.45 -25.40 33.78
CA ASN A 204 -4.04 -26.74 33.64
C ASN A 204 -3.34 -27.63 32.59
N GLY A 205 -2.67 -28.68 33.07
CA GLY A 205 -2.31 -29.88 32.29
C GLY A 205 -3.47 -30.88 32.18
N GLY A 206 -4.70 -30.40 31.95
CA GLY A 206 -5.91 -31.22 31.90
C GLY A 206 -6.69 -30.94 30.63
N LEU A 207 -7.02 -32.01 29.90
CA LEU A 207 -7.76 -31.99 28.64
C LEU A 207 -9.01 -31.09 28.67
N ALA A 208 -9.31 -30.52 27.49
CA ALA A 208 -10.55 -29.85 27.14
C ALA A 208 -10.79 -28.44 27.70
N ARG A 209 -10.41 -27.42 26.92
CA ARG A 209 -11.35 -26.40 26.37
C ARG A 209 -10.61 -25.44 25.44
N LYS A 210 -10.22 -25.95 24.27
CA LYS A 210 -9.61 -25.20 23.17
C LYS A 210 -10.70 -24.47 22.36
N ARG A 211 -11.49 -23.57 22.96
CA ARG A 211 -12.48 -22.73 22.26
C ARG A 211 -12.76 -21.45 23.05
N GLY A 212 -12.35 -20.29 22.53
CA GLY A 212 -12.81 -19.02 23.07
C GLY A 212 -12.14 -17.75 22.56
N CYS A 213 -10.84 -17.57 22.78
CA CYS A 213 -10.28 -16.20 22.79
C CYS A 213 -9.45 -15.80 21.55
N THR A 214 -9.01 -16.76 20.72
CA THR A 214 -8.35 -16.44 19.44
C THR A 214 -9.33 -16.00 18.34
N LYS A 215 -10.64 -16.13 18.56
CA LYS A 215 -11.68 -15.64 17.64
C LYS A 215 -11.67 -14.12 17.47
N TRP A 216 -11.10 -13.34 18.38
CA TRP A 216 -11.15 -11.87 18.23
C TRP A 216 -10.16 -11.32 17.19
N PHE A 217 -9.08 -12.06 16.91
CA PHE A 217 -8.09 -11.66 15.89
C PHE A 217 -8.15 -12.52 14.62
N ILE A 218 -8.82 -13.68 14.67
CA ILE A 218 -9.04 -14.59 13.54
C ILE A 218 -10.49 -15.09 13.60
N GLN A 219 -11.46 -14.20 13.47
CA GLN A 219 -12.83 -14.56 13.11
C GLN A 219 -13.53 -13.40 12.41
N THR A 220 -13.21 -13.19 11.14
CA THR A 220 -14.08 -12.50 10.19
C THR A 220 -14.92 -13.46 9.33
N SER A 221 -14.86 -14.77 9.56
CA SER A 221 -15.69 -15.71 8.78
C SER A 221 -15.83 -17.04 9.53
N THR A 222 -17.06 -17.57 9.59
CA THR A 222 -17.53 -18.78 10.28
C THR A 222 -18.05 -18.61 11.72
N SER A 223 -19.20 -17.94 11.82
CA SER A 223 -20.30 -18.44 12.65
C SER A 223 -21.52 -18.56 11.74
N ALA A 224 -21.60 -19.68 11.03
CA ALA A 224 -22.86 -20.15 10.48
C ALA A 224 -23.56 -20.88 11.62
N ASP A 225 -24.56 -20.23 12.22
CA ASP A 225 -25.72 -20.93 12.78
C ASP A 225 -26.88 -19.93 12.85
N HIS A 226 -27.89 -20.21 12.03
CA HIS A 226 -29.21 -19.56 11.93
C HIS A 226 -29.27 -18.02 11.97
N GLN A 227 -28.74 -17.36 10.94
CA GLN A 227 -29.08 -15.96 10.65
C GLN A 227 -29.66 -15.83 9.23
N SER A 228 -30.85 -15.25 9.14
CA SER A 228 -31.70 -15.18 7.95
C SER A 228 -30.96 -14.65 6.71
N ASN A 229 -31.22 -15.24 5.53
CA ASN A 229 -30.58 -14.91 4.26
C ASN A 229 -30.60 -13.40 3.93
N HIS A 230 -31.64 -12.69 4.34
CA HIS A 230 -31.79 -11.25 4.09
C HIS A 230 -30.70 -10.40 4.74
N GLN A 231 -30.28 -10.76 5.96
CA GLN A 231 -29.26 -10.01 6.71
C GLN A 231 -27.84 -10.27 6.18
N ARG A 232 -27.64 -11.38 5.45
CA ARG A 232 -26.36 -11.74 4.84
C ARG A 232 -26.10 -10.97 3.54
N GLU A 233 -27.14 -10.67 2.78
CA GLU A 233 -27.04 -9.86 1.56
C GLU A 233 -26.79 -8.38 1.87
N GLU A 234 -27.46 -7.81 2.87
CA GLU A 234 -27.23 -6.40 3.28
C GLU A 234 -25.81 -6.21 3.84
N LEU A 235 -25.31 -7.14 4.65
CA LEU A 235 -23.96 -7.06 5.23
C LEU A 235 -22.88 -7.19 4.14
N ALA A 236 -23.11 -8.03 3.12
CA ALA A 236 -22.21 -8.16 1.98
C ALA A 236 -22.18 -6.89 1.12
N GLY A 237 -23.35 -6.27 0.88
CA GLY A 237 -23.47 -5.00 0.15
C GLY A 237 -22.75 -3.85 0.85
N GLN A 238 -22.92 -3.71 2.16
CA GLN A 238 -22.27 -2.65 2.94
C GLN A 238 -20.75 -2.81 3.01
N VAL A 239 -20.25 -4.05 3.14
CA VAL A 239 -18.80 -4.34 3.11
C VAL A 239 -18.20 -4.01 1.75
N LEU A 240 -18.88 -4.36 0.65
CA LEU A 240 -18.41 -4.05 -0.70
C LEU A 240 -18.44 -2.54 -0.98
N LEU A 241 -19.47 -1.84 -0.50
CA LEU A 241 -19.57 -0.39 -0.63
C LEU A 241 -18.44 0.32 0.11
N ASN A 242 -18.20 -0.03 1.39
CA ASN A 242 -17.10 0.54 2.16
C ASN A 242 -15.73 0.26 1.53
N PHE A 243 -15.53 -0.96 1.01
CA PHE A 243 -14.33 -1.30 0.27
C PHE A 243 -14.18 -0.43 -0.99
N THR A 244 -15.24 -0.32 -1.79
CA THR A 244 -15.25 0.47 -3.03
C THR A 244 -14.98 1.93 -2.76
N LEU A 245 -15.63 2.54 -1.76
CA LEU A 245 -15.40 3.93 -1.38
C LEU A 245 -13.98 4.16 -0.89
N ASN A 246 -13.43 3.27 -0.07
CA ASN A 246 -12.06 3.39 0.41
C ASN A 246 -11.05 3.29 -0.74
N ARG A 247 -11.26 2.37 -1.70
CA ARG A 247 -10.42 2.25 -2.89
C ARG A 247 -10.55 3.46 -3.82
N ALA A 248 -11.76 3.96 -4.05
CA ALA A 248 -12.01 5.16 -4.84
C ALA A 248 -11.35 6.40 -4.21
N ALA A 249 -11.46 6.57 -2.90
CA ALA A 249 -10.81 7.64 -2.17
C ALA A 249 -9.28 7.55 -2.28
N TYR A 250 -8.70 6.35 -2.15
CA TYR A 250 -7.27 6.13 -2.34
C TYR A 250 -6.81 6.43 -3.77
N ILE A 251 -7.55 5.99 -4.79
CA ILE A 251 -7.26 6.31 -6.20
C ILE A 251 -7.32 7.83 -6.42
N GLY A 252 -8.34 8.51 -5.90
CA GLY A 252 -8.46 9.96 -5.97
C GLY A 252 -7.28 10.68 -5.33
N LEU A 253 -6.82 10.20 -4.16
CA LEU A 253 -5.63 10.72 -3.49
C LEU A 253 -4.36 10.48 -4.32
N CYS A 254 -4.18 9.29 -4.91
CA CYS A 254 -3.05 9.01 -5.78
C CYS A 254 -3.03 9.93 -7.01
N ILE A 255 -4.18 10.09 -7.69
CA ILE A 255 -4.29 10.99 -8.85
C ILE A 255 -3.94 12.43 -8.43
N TYR A 256 -4.48 12.90 -7.31
CA TYR A 256 -4.17 14.22 -6.77
C TYR A 256 -2.65 14.38 -6.56
N LEU A 257 -2.01 13.45 -5.86
CA LEU A 257 -0.57 13.51 -5.58
C LEU A 257 0.28 13.45 -6.85
N ILE A 258 -0.08 12.61 -7.82
CA ILE A 258 0.60 12.51 -9.12
C ILE A 258 0.50 13.85 -9.87
N VAL A 259 -0.71 14.40 -9.98
CA VAL A 259 -0.93 15.68 -10.68
C VAL A 259 -0.19 16.81 -9.97
N SER A 260 -0.23 16.86 -8.63
CA SER A 260 0.49 17.87 -7.85
C SER A 260 1.99 17.78 -8.06
N LEU A 261 2.55 16.56 -8.10
CA LEU A 261 3.96 16.32 -8.35
C LEU A 261 4.37 16.73 -9.76
N GLU A 262 3.66 16.30 -10.79
CA GLU A 262 3.98 16.68 -12.18
C GLU A 262 3.83 18.19 -12.41
N GLN A 263 2.84 18.83 -11.82
CA GLN A 263 2.72 20.28 -11.87
C GLN A 263 3.86 20.98 -11.11
N THR A 264 4.32 20.41 -10.00
CA THR A 264 5.49 20.92 -9.26
C THR A 264 6.73 20.85 -10.15
N ILE A 265 6.96 19.73 -10.82
CA ILE A 265 8.09 19.55 -11.75
C ILE A 265 8.01 20.54 -12.92
N GLN A 266 6.82 20.72 -13.53
CA GLN A 266 6.65 21.61 -14.68
C GLN A 266 6.82 23.11 -14.34
N ARG A 267 6.57 23.51 -13.09
CA ARG A 267 6.65 24.91 -12.66
C ARG A 267 8.00 25.32 -12.11
N ASN A 268 8.94 24.38 -11.95
CA ASN A 268 10.31 24.67 -11.56
C ASN A 268 11.23 24.63 -12.78
N THR A 269 12.24 25.49 -12.81
CA THR A 269 13.22 25.54 -13.89
C THR A 269 14.31 24.50 -13.62
N LEU A 270 14.22 23.36 -14.30
CA LEU A 270 15.15 22.24 -14.15
C LEU A 270 16.16 22.22 -15.28
N ASP A 271 17.36 21.72 -14.99
CA ASP A 271 18.35 21.42 -16.01
C ASP A 271 17.77 20.43 -17.05
N PRO A 272 17.98 20.65 -18.37
CA PRO A 272 17.49 19.75 -19.42
C PRO A 272 17.90 18.28 -19.24
N GLN A 273 19.02 17.99 -18.57
CA GLN A 273 19.48 16.64 -18.27
C GLN A 273 18.54 15.87 -17.34
N GLU A 274 17.64 16.54 -16.63
CA GLU A 274 16.64 15.92 -15.74
C GLU A 274 15.67 15.00 -16.50
N LYS A 275 15.47 15.26 -17.80
CA LYS A 275 14.65 14.43 -18.68
C LYS A 275 15.40 13.20 -19.22
N GLY A 276 16.70 13.10 -18.95
CA GLY A 276 17.56 12.02 -19.39
C GLY A 276 17.18 10.68 -18.75
N TRP A 277 17.41 9.61 -19.50
CA TRP A 277 17.28 8.24 -19.01
C TRP A 277 18.59 7.77 -18.39
N THR A 278 18.50 7.28 -17.16
CA THR A 278 19.63 6.70 -16.44
C THR A 278 19.42 5.21 -16.19
N PHE A 279 20.50 4.53 -15.83
CA PHE A 279 20.46 3.12 -15.44
C PHE A 279 19.49 2.86 -14.27
N GLY A 280 19.46 3.76 -13.27
CA GLY A 280 18.55 3.64 -12.12
C GLY A 280 17.07 3.65 -12.52
N GLN A 281 16.70 4.50 -13.49
CA GLN A 281 15.34 4.55 -14.02
C GLN A 281 14.93 3.28 -14.76
N VAL A 282 15.85 2.67 -15.52
CA VAL A 282 15.59 1.43 -16.24
C VAL A 282 15.34 0.29 -15.24
N ILE A 283 16.18 0.17 -14.20
CA ILE A 283 15.97 -0.80 -13.12
C ILE A 283 14.61 -0.58 -12.45
N ALA A 284 14.22 0.66 -12.17
CA ALA A 284 12.94 0.96 -11.54
C ALA A 284 11.74 0.43 -12.35
N ILE A 285 11.83 0.43 -13.68
CA ILE A 285 10.82 -0.18 -14.56
C ILE A 285 10.90 -1.70 -14.52
N PHE A 286 12.09 -2.29 -14.52
CA PHE A 286 12.24 -3.74 -14.39
C PHE A 286 11.68 -4.28 -13.07
N LEU A 287 11.66 -3.50 -11.99
CA LEU A 287 10.99 -3.89 -10.74
C LEU A 287 9.48 -4.08 -10.92
N LEU A 288 8.85 -3.43 -11.93
CA LEU A 288 7.45 -3.72 -12.29
C LEU A 288 7.26 -5.13 -12.81
N LEU A 289 8.30 -5.74 -13.39
CA LEU A 289 8.22 -7.08 -13.98
C LEU A 289 7.85 -8.12 -12.92
N GLY A 290 8.32 -7.96 -11.67
CA GLY A 290 7.93 -8.84 -10.57
C GLY A 290 6.42 -8.78 -10.31
N VAL A 291 5.85 -7.57 -10.27
CA VAL A 291 4.40 -7.38 -10.07
C VAL A 291 3.60 -7.82 -11.29
N ALA A 292 4.13 -7.62 -12.50
CA ALA A 292 3.53 -8.10 -13.74
C ALA A 292 3.51 -9.64 -13.80
N ASN A 293 4.57 -10.29 -13.32
CA ASN A 293 4.65 -11.75 -13.22
C ASN A 293 3.63 -12.31 -12.23
N GLU A 294 3.49 -11.68 -11.05
CA GLU A 294 2.43 -12.04 -10.09
C GLU A 294 1.03 -11.87 -10.70
N LEU A 295 0.80 -10.77 -11.43
CA LEU A 295 -0.46 -10.55 -12.14
C LEU A 295 -0.72 -11.64 -13.17
N LEU A 296 0.27 -12.00 -13.97
CA LEU A 296 0.15 -13.04 -14.99
C LEU A 296 -0.18 -14.40 -14.36
N ASN A 297 0.50 -14.76 -13.27
CA ASN A 297 0.23 -16.00 -12.53
C ASN A 297 -1.20 -16.05 -12.00
N VAL A 298 -1.70 -14.94 -11.45
CA VAL A 298 -3.09 -14.83 -10.99
C VAL A 298 -4.07 -14.98 -12.14
N VAL A 299 -3.81 -14.34 -13.29
CA VAL A 299 -4.66 -14.45 -14.48
C VAL A 299 -4.69 -15.89 -14.99
N LEU A 300 -3.54 -16.56 -15.10
CA LEU A 300 -3.45 -17.95 -15.51
C LEU A 300 -4.18 -18.89 -14.55
N ALA A 301 -3.98 -18.73 -13.24
CA ALA A 301 -4.71 -19.51 -12.23
C ALA A 301 -6.24 -19.29 -12.30
N SER A 302 -6.67 -18.06 -12.61
CA SER A 302 -8.10 -17.76 -12.82
C SER A 302 -8.65 -18.42 -14.08
N TRP A 303 -7.85 -18.50 -15.15
CA TRP A 303 -8.22 -19.16 -16.39
C TRP A 303 -8.34 -20.67 -16.18
N ASP A 304 -7.34 -21.32 -15.59
CA ASP A 304 -7.33 -22.77 -15.36
C ASP A 304 -8.55 -23.23 -14.55
N ARG A 305 -8.95 -22.46 -13.53
CA ARG A 305 -10.16 -22.76 -12.74
C ARG A 305 -11.44 -22.65 -13.57
N ARG A 306 -11.52 -21.72 -14.52
CA ARG A 306 -12.68 -21.61 -15.43
C ARG A 306 -12.79 -22.84 -16.33
N ILE A 307 -11.68 -23.27 -16.94
CA ILE A 307 -11.66 -24.48 -17.79
C ILE A 307 -12.06 -25.72 -16.98
N GLY A 308 -11.52 -25.88 -15.77
CA GLY A 308 -11.86 -27.02 -14.90
C GLY A 308 -13.35 -27.09 -14.54
N HIS A 309 -13.98 -25.95 -14.30
CA HIS A 309 -15.43 -25.89 -14.05
C HIS A 309 -16.26 -26.28 -15.28
N GLU A 310 -15.86 -25.87 -16.47
CA GLU A 310 -16.54 -26.25 -17.71
C GLU A 310 -16.43 -27.76 -17.98
N ALA A 311 -15.24 -28.34 -17.79
CA ALA A 311 -15.02 -29.78 -17.96
C ALA A 311 -15.83 -30.62 -16.96
N GLY A 312 -15.83 -30.27 -15.67
CA GLY A 312 -16.60 -31.00 -14.65
C GLY A 312 -18.12 -30.86 -14.82
N SER A 313 -18.59 -29.71 -15.34
CA SER A 313 -20.02 -29.50 -15.63
C SER A 313 -20.50 -30.39 -16.79
N GLN A 314 -19.64 -30.67 -17.78
CA GLN A 314 -19.96 -31.59 -18.87
C GLN A 314 -20.03 -33.05 -18.41
N GLU A 315 -19.11 -33.51 -17.56
CA GLU A 315 -19.19 -34.87 -16.98
C GLU A 315 -20.46 -35.07 -16.15
N LEU A 316 -20.84 -34.08 -15.32
CA LEU A 316 -22.08 -34.14 -14.53
C LEU A 316 -23.36 -34.11 -15.39
N ALA A 317 -23.33 -33.42 -16.55
CA ALA A 317 -24.44 -33.45 -17.51
C ALA A 317 -24.56 -34.81 -18.22
N GLN A 318 -23.44 -35.51 -18.43
CA GLN A 318 -23.40 -36.80 -19.12
C GLN A 318 -23.76 -37.99 -18.22
N VAL A 319 -23.54 -37.89 -16.90
CA VAL A 319 -23.87 -38.94 -15.91
C VAL A 319 -25.35 -38.96 -15.51
N ARG A 320 -26.19 -38.01 -15.94
CA ARG A 320 -27.64 -38.08 -15.71
C ARG A 320 -28.24 -39.00 -16.79
N PRO A 321 -28.53 -40.28 -16.51
CA PRO A 321 -29.15 -41.12 -17.51
C PRO A 321 -30.55 -40.57 -17.75
N ALA A 322 -30.94 -40.48 -19.01
CA ALA A 322 -32.33 -40.33 -19.37
C ALA A 322 -33.07 -41.56 -18.82
N SER A 323 -33.65 -41.45 -17.62
CA SER A 323 -34.71 -42.36 -17.21
C SER A 323 -35.93 -41.98 -18.04
N SER A 324 -35.88 -42.40 -19.30
CA SER A 324 -37.00 -42.55 -20.19
C SER A 324 -38.08 -43.33 -19.46
N SER A 325 -39.19 -42.66 -19.24
CA SER A 325 -40.52 -43.21 -19.18
C SER A 325 -40.64 -44.50 -20.01
N ALA A 326 -40.69 -45.65 -19.35
CA ALA A 326 -41.14 -46.90 -19.95
C ALA A 326 -42.20 -47.52 -19.04
N ALA A 327 -43.38 -47.68 -19.61
CA ALA A 327 -44.61 -48.15 -19.02
C ALA A 327 -44.63 -49.67 -18.78
N SER A 328 -45.43 -50.12 -17.80
CA SER A 328 -46.20 -51.38 -17.83
C SER A 328 -47.11 -51.42 -16.58
N ARG A 329 -48.40 -51.09 -16.67
CA ARG A 329 -49.53 -52.04 -16.78
C ARG A 329 -49.26 -53.42 -16.16
N ASN A 330 -50.07 -53.76 -15.15
CA ASN A 330 -50.73 -55.06 -14.89
C ASN A 330 -51.62 -54.87 -13.64
N SER A 331 -52.93 -54.65 -13.81
CA SER A 331 -54.00 -55.66 -13.87
C SER A 331 -54.21 -56.40 -12.55
N LEU A 332 -55.21 -55.91 -11.79
CA LEU A 332 -55.94 -56.65 -10.77
C LEU A 332 -56.67 -57.83 -11.42
N CYS A 333 -56.37 -59.04 -10.97
CA CYS A 333 -57.27 -60.19 -10.82
C CYS A 333 -56.61 -61.17 -9.84
#